data_AF-A0A6G2DGA5-F1
#
_entry.id   AF-A0A6G2DGA5-F1
#
_cell.length_a   1.000
_cell.length_b   1.000
_cell.length_c   1.000
_cell.angle_alpha   90.00
_cell.angle_beta   90.00
_cell.angle_gamma   90.00
#
_symmetry.space_group_name_H-M   'P 1'
#
loop_
_entity.id
_entity.type
_entity.pdbx_description
1 polymer ?
#
loop_
_entity_poly.entity_id
_entity_poly.type
_entity_poly.pdbx_seq_one_letter_code
_entity_poly.pdbx_strand_id
1 'polypeptide(L)' 'YKAFEASYLHLPTFGNVVFTIADDAKEEALNLARRFQNIGYGILATEGTAAFFASHGLQAQPVGKIGDDDKDIPSFVRKG' A
#
# COMPACT_ATOMS: atom_id res chain seq x y z
N TYR A 1 -2.15 20.53 4.00
CA TYR A 1 -3.58 20.64 3.64
C TYR A 1 -3.79 21.44 2.36
N LYS A 2 -3.42 22.74 2.30
CA LYS A 2 -3.59 23.58 1.08
C LYS A 2 -2.90 23.06 -0.19
N ALA A 3 -1.77 22.37 -0.08
CA ALA A 3 -1.06 21.79 -1.23
C ALA A 3 -1.75 20.55 -1.85
N PHE A 4 -2.59 19.83 -1.08
CA PHE A 4 -3.32 18.64 -1.57
C PHE A 4 -4.64 19.01 -2.26
N GLU A 5 -5.29 20.09 -1.82
CA GLU A 5 -6.48 20.66 -2.46
C GLU A 5 -6.17 21.17 -3.89
N ALA A 6 -5.01 21.81 -4.07
CA ALA A 6 -4.62 22.39 -5.36
C ALA A 6 -4.25 21.35 -6.43
N SER A 7 -3.94 20.10 -6.02
CA SER A 7 -3.54 19.02 -6.93
C SER A 7 -4.65 18.02 -7.27
N TYR A 8 -5.90 18.28 -6.85
CA TYR A 8 -7.03 17.36 -7.00
C TYR A 8 -6.81 15.95 -6.40
N LEU A 9 -5.79 15.77 -5.57
CA LEU A 9 -5.50 14.52 -4.85
C LEU A 9 -6.28 14.51 -3.55
N HIS A 10 -7.59 14.25 -3.64
CA HIS A 10 -8.37 13.86 -2.47
C HIS A 10 -7.96 12.44 -2.10
N LEU A 11 -7.23 12.27 -0.98
CA LEU A 11 -7.08 10.94 -0.39
C LEU A 11 -8.45 10.52 0.12
N PRO A 12 -9.04 9.42 -0.38
CA PRO A 12 -10.29 8.91 0.16
C PRO A 12 -10.17 8.64 1.67
N THR A 13 -11.27 8.58 2.41
CA THR A 13 -11.22 8.21 3.84
C THR A 13 -11.04 6.71 4.06
N PHE A 14 -11.20 5.90 3.00
CA PHE A 14 -11.03 4.45 2.99
C PHE A 14 -10.59 3.99 1.59
N GLY A 15 -9.87 2.86 1.50
CA GLY A 15 -9.38 2.34 0.22
C GLY A 15 -8.22 1.37 0.42
N ASN A 16 -7.49 1.07 -0.66
CA ASN A 16 -6.30 0.22 -0.61
C ASN A 16 -5.05 1.03 -0.96
N VAL A 17 -3.94 0.76 -0.27
CA VAL A 17 -2.61 1.33 -0.58
C VAL A 17 -1.68 0.18 -0.93
N VAL A 18 -0.89 0.34 -2.01
CA VAL A 18 0.08 -0.67 -2.46
C VAL A 18 1.49 -0.27 -2.06
N PHE A 19 2.20 -1.20 -1.41
CA PHE A 19 3.59 -1.05 -0.98
C PHE A 19 4.54 -1.88 -1.86
N THR A 20 5.50 -1.21 -2.50
CA THR A 20 6.60 -1.85 -3.24
C THR A 20 7.91 -1.29 -2.69
N ILE A 21 8.54 -1.98 -1.73
CA ILE A 21 9.59 -1.40 -0.90
C ILE A 21 10.89 -2.20 -1.05
N ALA A 22 12.00 -1.50 -1.25
CA ALA A 22 13.34 -2.08 -1.23
C ALA A 22 13.69 -2.57 0.19
N ASP A 23 14.51 -3.61 0.31
CA ASP A 23 14.76 -4.29 1.59
C ASP A 23 15.28 -3.36 2.70
N ASP A 24 16.12 -2.39 2.35
CA ASP A 24 16.74 -1.41 3.26
C ASP A 24 15.75 -0.36 3.81
N ALA A 25 14.64 -0.12 3.13
CA ALA A 25 13.62 0.84 3.53
C ALA A 25 12.39 0.19 4.21
N LYS A 26 12.40 -1.13 4.43
CA LYS A 26 11.23 -1.88 4.91
C LYS A 26 10.80 -1.51 6.34
N GLU A 27 11.74 -1.19 7.23
CA GLU A 27 11.44 -0.78 8.60
C GLU A 27 10.68 0.57 8.64
N GLU A 28 11.12 1.54 7.85
CA GLU A 28 10.43 2.83 7.75
C GLU A 28 9.04 2.66 7.12
N ALA A 29 8.95 1.87 6.05
CA ALA A 29 7.69 1.60 5.38
C ALA A 29 6.67 0.88 6.27
N LEU A 30 7.11 0.00 7.17
CA LEU A 30 6.23 -0.68 8.13
C LEU A 30 5.50 0.33 9.03
N ASN A 31 6.21 1.35 9.52
CA ASN A 31 5.60 2.39 10.35
C ASN A 31 4.54 3.19 9.57
N LEU A 32 4.81 3.48 8.29
CA LEU A 32 3.85 4.14 7.42
C LEU A 32 2.63 3.26 7.13
N ALA A 33 2.84 1.98 6.84
CA ALA A 33 1.77 1.03 6.54
C ALA A 33 0.82 0.83 7.74
N ARG A 34 1.34 0.80 8.97
CA ARG A 34 0.52 0.80 10.19
C ARG A 34 -0.37 2.04 10.29
N ARG A 35 0.14 3.22 9.94
CA ARG A 35 -0.65 4.45 9.98
C ARG A 35 -1.82 4.39 9.00
N PHE A 36 -1.61 3.83 7.80
CA PHE A 36 -2.70 3.61 6.84
C PHE A 36 -3.72 2.59 7.35
N GLN A 37 -3.28 1.47 7.91
CA GLN A 37 -4.19 0.49 8.51
C GLN A 37 -5.04 1.11 9.62
N ASN A 38 -4.44 1.93 10.49
CA ASN A 38 -5.13 2.58 11.60
C ASN A 38 -6.22 3.57 11.16
N ILE A 39 -6.14 4.11 9.93
CA ILE A 39 -7.15 5.00 9.36
C ILE A 39 -8.10 4.28 8.40
N GLY A 40 -8.11 2.93 8.40
CA GLY A 40 -9.10 2.12 7.69
C GLY A 40 -8.73 1.73 6.27
N TYR A 41 -7.45 1.85 5.88
CA TYR A 41 -6.99 1.38 4.58
C TYR A 41 -6.57 -0.09 4.60
N GLY A 42 -6.89 -0.80 3.52
CA GLY A 42 -6.31 -2.09 3.20
C GLY A 42 -4.86 -1.94 2.73
N ILE A 43 -4.00 -2.84 3.20
CA ILE A 43 -2.58 -2.85 2.82
C ILE A 43 -2.37 -3.95 1.77
N LEU A 44 -1.98 -3.54 0.57
CA LEU A 44 -1.52 -4.42 -0.50
C LEU A 44 0.01 -4.29 -0.59
N ALA A 45 0.72 -5.35 -0.92
CA ALA A 45 2.18 -5.28 -1.05
C ALA A 45 2.74 -6.35 -1.98
N THR A 46 3.91 -6.11 -2.59
CA THR A 46 4.62 -7.18 -3.30
C THR A 46 5.04 -8.29 -2.34
N GLU A 47 5.21 -9.52 -2.82
CA GLU A 47 5.45 -10.71 -2.00
C GLU A 47 6.51 -10.52 -0.90
N GLY A 48 7.70 -10.02 -1.25
CA GLY A 48 8.77 -9.79 -0.27
C GLY A 48 8.48 -8.69 0.75
N THR A 49 7.64 -7.71 0.39
CA THR A 49 7.19 -6.65 1.30
C THR A 49 6.07 -7.17 2.21
N ALA A 50 5.11 -7.93 1.66
CA ALA A 50 4.03 -8.55 2.42
C ALA A 50 4.57 -9.55 3.46
N ALA A 51 5.55 -10.36 3.08
CA ALA A 51 6.22 -11.30 3.99
C ALA A 51 6.92 -10.58 5.16
N PHE A 52 7.62 -9.47 4.87
CA PHE A 52 8.24 -8.65 5.90
C PHE A 52 7.22 -8.00 6.83
N PHE A 53 6.12 -7.45 6.31
CA PHE A 53 5.06 -6.89 7.15
C PHE A 53 4.41 -7.97 8.02
N ALA A 54 4.14 -9.15 7.47
CA ALA A 54 3.54 -10.26 8.20
C ALA A 54 4.43 -10.74 9.36
N SER A 55 5.75 -10.81 9.16
CA SER A 55 6.71 -11.18 10.23
C SER A 55 6.75 -10.17 11.37
N HIS A 56 6.26 -8.94 11.13
CA HIS A 56 6.11 -7.89 12.15
C HIS A 56 4.65 -7.69 12.59
N GLY A 57 3.75 -8.62 12.28
CA GLY A 57 2.35 -8.56 12.72
C GLY A 57 1.50 -7.51 12.01
N LEU A 58 1.89 -7.08 10.81
CA LEU A 58 1.06 -6.28 9.92
C LEU A 58 0.61 -7.16 8.74
N GLN A 59 -0.68 -7.45 8.64
CA GLN A 59 -1.20 -8.20 7.50
C GLN A 59 -1.27 -7.30 6.27
N ALA A 60 -0.67 -7.77 5.16
CA ALA A 60 -0.78 -7.17 3.85
C ALA A 60 -1.16 -8.25 2.83
N GLN A 61 -2.08 -7.93 1.94
CA GLN A 61 -2.46 -8.84 0.86
C GLN A 61 -1.38 -8.78 -0.24
N PRO A 62 -0.75 -9.92 -0.59
CA PRO A 62 0.26 -9.96 -1.63
C PRO A 62 -0.35 -9.66 -3.00
N VAL A 63 0.33 -8.81 -3.78
CA VAL A 63 -0.02 -8.47 -5.17
C VAL A 63 1.18 -8.70 -6.10
N GLY A 64 0.90 -8.95 -7.38
CA GLY A 64 1.94 -9.09 -8.41
C GLY A 64 2.70 -7.78 -8.63
N LYS A 65 3.91 -7.87 -9.19
CA LYS A 65 4.63 -6.69 -9.67
C LYS A 65 3.90 -6.14 -10.91
N ILE A 66 3.97 -4.83 -11.14
CA ILE A 66 3.42 -4.21 -12.36
C ILE A 66 4.04 -4.91 -13.58
N GLY A 67 3.21 -5.51 -14.42
CA GLY A 67 3.64 -6.22 -15.64
C GLY A 67 3.70 -7.75 -15.58
N ASP A 68 3.40 -8.38 -14.44
CA ASP A 68 3.13 -9.83 -14.37
C ASP A 68 1.62 -10.08 -14.39
N ASP A 69 1.17 -10.92 -15.34
CA ASP A 69 -0.20 -11.25 -15.74
C ASP A 69 -1.33 -11.11 -14.68
N ASP A 70 -2.44 -10.47 -15.13
CA ASP A 70 -3.81 -10.45 -14.60
C ASP A 70 -4.07 -10.05 -13.13
N LYS A 71 -3.06 -9.63 -12.36
CA LYS A 71 -3.23 -9.04 -11.00
C LYS A 71 -2.63 -7.65 -10.90
N ASP A 72 -2.92 -6.82 -11.90
CA ASP A 72 -2.23 -5.55 -12.09
C ASP A 72 -2.65 -4.52 -11.02
N ILE A 73 -1.69 -3.85 -10.40
CA ILE A 73 -1.91 -2.81 -9.38
C ILE A 73 -2.93 -1.72 -9.82
N PRO A 74 -2.97 -1.29 -11.09
CA PRO A 74 -4.02 -0.40 -11.59
C PRO A 74 -5.44 -0.94 -11.43
N SER A 75 -5.65 -2.26 -11.44
CA SER A 75 -6.97 -2.87 -11.28
C SER A 75 -7.53 -2.75 -9.86
N PHE A 76 -6.66 -2.68 -8.84
CA PHE A 76 -7.05 -2.47 -7.43
C PHE A 76 -7.21 -0.99 -7.08
N VAL A 77 -6.43 -0.11 -7.71
CA VAL A 77 -6.50 1.35 -7.48
C VAL A 77 -7.74 1.96 -8.14
N ARG A 78 -8.25 1.38 -9.24
CA ARG A 78 -9.39 1.92 -10.01
C ARG A 78 -10.78 1.48 -9.53
N LYS A 79 -10.87 0.58 -8.53
CA LYS A 79 -12.14 0.06 -7.99
C LYS A 79 -12.61 0.70 -6.68
N GLY A 80 -12.02 1.84 -6.29
CA GLY A 80 -12.43 2.66 -5.14
C GLY A 80 -13.19 3.89 -5.56
#